data_AF-A0A2V7HVM7-F1
#
_entry.id   AF-A0A2V7HVM7-F1
#
_cell.length_a   1.000
_cell.length_b   1.000
_cell.length_c   1.000
_cell.angle_alpha   90.00
_cell.angle_beta   90.00
_cell.angle_gamma   90.00
#
_symmetry.space_group_name_H-M   'P 1'
#
loop_
_entity.id
_entity.type
_entity.pdbx_description
1 polymer ?
#
loop_
_entity_poly.entity_id
_entity_poly.type
_entity_poly.pdbx_seq_one_letter_code
_entity_poly.pdbx_strand_id
1 'polypeptide(L)'
;MPRAWGGLALVAALLAAPADAAAQVFIAASPRPDFTIGPLFVGATAPTDVAAAVTITVTWNLGPVRREQRPPPQKLALMWPAEIAAATAQGLADPALVNYVESRGFTSTGSGRLTLRARNQGQLGLLTPADELPVSASYVSFVRRDAPPQAGTGSLVWIPATPQMGDPRWVLNLAFPLRGLITPKPATWLEDVFWGRRNVLAVSWGDVGSIAFYPLYHEHRESIVHLAREYSRVLVSFPDADHLRIEQIEPASATRRGSRLRAGVETVTLPLNTTDSAPQVLKVNYAYYRGVFAWRPVLISIGLLILGNLTGLMMVSGRVTALLRARLRVGRGKAGAESSRITPERLAEIRPGATTYEEVVHLCGPPDEQHQRVAAGARRTLVYRATQRRPERGLSVGWLTTVRHWDIERYEAEIELDGDRVRDVVIHVRRSRASSPD
;
A
#
# COMPACT_ATOMS: atom_id res chain seq x y z
N MET A 1 -2.12 31.95 -1.26
CA MET A 1 -0.79 31.55 -0.75
C MET A 1 -0.57 30.05 -0.97
N PRO A 2 0.15 29.62 -2.03
CA PRO A 2 0.59 28.24 -2.15
C PRO A 2 2.07 28.17 -2.56
N ARG A 3 3.01 28.24 -1.62
CA ARG A 3 4.45 28.10 -1.92
C ARG A 3 5.28 27.32 -0.89
N ALA A 4 4.70 26.82 0.20
CA ALA A 4 5.47 26.16 1.26
C ALA A 4 5.69 24.65 1.05
N TRP A 5 4.88 23.98 0.22
CA TRP A 5 4.92 22.51 0.12
C TRP A 5 5.92 21.98 -0.92
N GLY A 6 6.32 22.81 -1.89
CA GLY A 6 7.35 22.44 -2.87
C GLY A 6 8.77 22.39 -2.28
N GLY A 7 9.06 23.23 -1.27
CA GLY A 7 10.39 23.29 -0.65
C GLY A 7 10.70 22.08 0.25
N LEU A 8 9.70 21.57 0.97
CA LEU A 8 9.87 20.42 1.86
C LEU A 8 10.06 19.10 1.09
N ALA A 9 9.40 18.95 -0.07
CA ALA A 9 9.58 17.79 -0.94
C ALA A 9 10.97 17.79 -1.60
N LEU A 10 11.52 18.96 -1.95
CA LEU A 10 12.87 19.06 -2.53
C LEU A 10 13.95 18.74 -1.48
N VAL A 11 13.79 19.20 -0.24
CA VAL A 11 14.72 18.89 0.87
C VAL A 11 14.66 17.41 1.26
N ALA A 12 13.48 16.80 1.27
CA ALA A 12 13.34 15.36 1.52
C ALA A 12 13.93 14.50 0.37
N ALA A 13 13.83 14.95 -0.88
CA ALA A 13 14.43 14.28 -2.03
C ALA A 13 15.97 14.39 -2.05
N LEU A 14 16.55 15.50 -1.54
CA LEU A 14 18.00 15.68 -1.40
C LEU A 14 18.59 14.91 -0.20
N LEU A 15 17.79 14.51 0.78
CA LEU A 15 18.22 13.70 1.93
C LEU A 15 18.21 12.18 1.65
N ALA A 16 17.61 11.75 0.55
CA ALA A 16 17.57 10.35 0.12
C ALA A 16 18.60 10.06 -0.99
N ALA A 17 19.80 10.64 -0.88
CA ALA A 17 20.92 10.11 -1.64
C ALA A 17 21.07 8.62 -1.29
N PRO A 18 21.12 7.70 -2.29
CA PRO A 18 21.37 6.30 -2.01
C PRO A 18 22.66 6.22 -1.21
N ALA A 19 22.66 5.52 -0.07
CA ALA A 19 23.87 5.31 0.69
C ALA A 19 24.96 4.79 -0.27
N ASP A 20 25.99 5.62 -0.47
CA ASP A 20 27.09 5.31 -1.36
C ASP A 20 27.66 3.96 -0.95
N ALA A 21 27.95 3.14 -1.97
CA ALA A 21 28.29 1.76 -1.78
C ALA A 21 29.58 1.62 -0.97
N ALA A 22 29.41 1.33 0.31
CA ALA A 22 30.51 1.09 1.22
C ALA A 22 31.05 -0.32 0.97
N ALA A 23 32.37 -0.49 0.86
CA ALA A 23 32.98 -1.77 0.55
C ALA A 23 33.76 -2.36 1.73
N GLN A 24 34.24 -3.59 1.55
CA GLN A 24 34.78 -4.46 2.59
C GLN A 24 36.21 -4.87 2.24
N VAL A 25 37.09 -4.86 3.23
CA VAL A 25 38.51 -5.20 3.06
C VAL A 25 39.01 -6.06 4.21
N PHE A 26 40.01 -6.89 3.90
CA PHE A 26 40.85 -7.53 4.90
C PHE A 26 42.12 -6.72 5.12
N ILE A 27 42.53 -6.65 6.37
CA ILE A 27 43.71 -5.93 6.85
C ILE A 27 44.63 -6.95 7.51
N ALA A 28 45.89 -6.99 7.08
CA ALA A 28 46.94 -7.79 7.67
C ALA A 28 47.51 -7.11 8.93
N ALA A 29 48.11 -7.90 9.82
CA ALA A 29 48.85 -7.35 10.96
C ALA A 29 50.14 -6.61 10.54
N SER A 30 50.70 -6.94 9.37
CA SER A 30 51.94 -6.35 8.84
C SER A 30 51.66 -5.50 7.60
N PRO A 31 52.39 -4.38 7.42
CA PRO A 31 52.32 -3.61 6.18
C PRO A 31 52.85 -4.43 5.00
N ARG A 32 52.25 -4.25 3.83
CA ARG A 32 52.58 -4.95 2.56
C ARG A 32 52.59 -6.47 2.71
N PRO A 33 51.41 -7.08 2.92
CA PRO A 33 51.30 -8.53 3.10
C PRO A 33 51.91 -9.29 1.91
N ASP A 34 52.64 -10.36 2.20
CA ASP A 34 53.24 -11.29 1.24
C ASP A 34 52.27 -12.41 0.80
N PHE A 35 50.99 -12.23 1.09
CA PHE A 35 49.90 -13.14 0.76
C PHE A 35 48.70 -12.38 0.19
N THR A 36 47.80 -13.13 -0.43
CA THR A 36 46.55 -12.66 -1.02
C THR A 36 45.38 -13.45 -0.44
N ILE A 37 44.16 -13.01 -0.70
CA ILE A 37 42.96 -13.73 -0.27
C ILE A 37 42.28 -14.35 -1.47
N GLY A 38 42.22 -15.68 -1.48
CA GLY A 38 41.60 -16.45 -2.55
C GLY A 38 41.57 -17.94 -2.23
N PRO A 39 40.48 -18.64 -2.58
CA PRO A 39 39.24 -18.09 -3.14
C PRO A 39 38.41 -17.35 -2.08
N LEU A 40 37.70 -16.27 -2.45
CA LEU A 40 36.79 -15.54 -1.56
C LEU A 40 35.32 -15.68 -1.99
N PHE A 41 34.47 -16.07 -1.06
CA PHE A 41 33.02 -16.12 -1.24
C PHE A 41 32.33 -15.31 -0.15
N VAL A 42 31.59 -14.27 -0.56
CA VAL A 42 30.76 -13.47 0.34
C VAL A 42 29.31 -13.78 0.04
N GLY A 43 28.63 -14.48 0.95
CA GLY A 43 27.23 -14.87 0.79
C GLY A 43 26.32 -14.14 1.75
N ALA A 44 25.32 -13.42 1.24
CA ALA A 44 24.23 -12.86 2.04
C ALA A 44 23.00 -13.75 1.96
N THR A 45 22.33 -13.97 3.08
CA THR A 45 21.03 -14.62 3.12
C THR A 45 19.98 -13.57 3.44
N ALA A 46 19.15 -13.26 2.46
CA ALA A 46 18.07 -12.29 2.62
C ALA A 46 17.00 -12.88 3.57
N PRO A 47 16.66 -12.19 4.67
CA PRO A 47 15.56 -12.61 5.52
C PRO A 47 14.22 -12.41 4.81
N THR A 48 13.24 -13.25 5.13
CA THR A 48 11.86 -13.10 4.65
C THR A 48 11.13 -11.94 5.36
N ASP A 49 11.57 -11.62 6.58
CA ASP A 49 11.17 -10.41 7.31
C ASP A 49 12.22 -9.32 7.13
N VAL A 50 11.81 -8.18 6.59
CA VAL A 50 12.68 -7.03 6.32
C VAL A 50 13.28 -6.43 7.60
N ALA A 51 12.59 -6.58 8.74
CA ALA A 51 13.10 -6.11 10.03
C ALA A 51 14.21 -7.01 10.62
N ALA A 52 14.34 -8.23 10.11
CA ALA A 52 15.36 -9.16 10.57
C ALA A 52 16.75 -8.82 10.00
N ALA A 53 17.79 -9.24 10.73
CA ALA A 53 19.16 -9.06 10.29
C ALA A 53 19.48 -9.96 9.08
N VAL A 54 20.32 -9.45 8.17
CA VAL A 54 20.85 -10.21 7.04
C VAL A 54 22.04 -11.02 7.52
N THR A 55 21.99 -12.35 7.36
CA THR A 55 23.13 -13.20 7.70
C THR A 55 24.14 -13.17 6.57
N ILE A 56 25.33 -12.64 6.86
CA ILE A 56 26.49 -12.71 5.96
C ILE A 56 27.34 -13.90 6.33
N THR A 57 27.83 -14.59 5.31
CA THR A 57 28.79 -15.68 5.40
C THR A 57 29.99 -15.33 4.54
N VAL A 58 31.12 -15.02 5.16
CA VAL A 58 32.39 -14.78 4.48
C VAL A 58 33.20 -16.07 4.53
N THR A 59 33.60 -16.58 3.37
CA THR A 59 34.37 -17.81 3.25
C THR A 59 35.63 -17.53 2.45
N TRP A 60 36.81 -17.80 3.00
CA TRP A 60 38.07 -17.40 2.39
C TRP A 60 39.22 -18.36 2.68
N ASN A 61 40.29 -18.24 1.90
CA ASN A 61 41.59 -18.84 2.16
C ASN A 61 42.73 -17.85 1.89
N LEU A 62 43.92 -18.13 2.41
CA LEU A 62 45.13 -17.37 2.10
C LEU A 62 45.87 -18.01 0.93
N GLY A 63 46.04 -17.23 -0.12
CA GLY A 63 46.82 -17.58 -1.30
C GLY A 63 48.21 -16.96 -1.23
N PRO A 64 49.26 -17.63 -1.72
CA PRO A 64 50.59 -17.08 -1.70
C PRO A 64 50.78 -16.01 -2.79
N VAL A 65 51.49 -14.90 -2.51
CA VAL A 65 51.88 -13.94 -3.57
C VAL A 65 52.96 -14.56 -4.47
N ARG A 66 53.87 -15.34 -3.89
CA ARG A 66 54.91 -16.09 -4.60
C ARG A 66 54.59 -17.58 -4.50
N ARG A 67 54.45 -18.25 -5.64
CA ARG A 67 53.98 -19.65 -5.77
C ARG A 67 54.66 -20.68 -4.86
N GLU A 68 55.86 -20.38 -4.36
CA GLU A 68 56.70 -21.30 -3.59
C GLU A 68 56.60 -21.13 -2.07
N GLN A 69 55.87 -20.13 -1.56
CA GLN A 69 55.83 -19.82 -0.12
C GLN A 69 54.43 -19.97 0.44
N ARG A 70 54.26 -20.85 1.42
CA ARG A 70 53.00 -20.98 2.16
C ARG A 70 52.86 -19.78 3.10
N PRO A 71 51.74 -19.03 3.07
CA PRO A 71 51.55 -17.89 3.97
C PRO A 71 51.52 -18.38 5.43
N PRO A 72 52.27 -17.73 6.33
CA PRO A 72 52.25 -18.10 7.75
C PRO A 72 50.89 -17.77 8.38
N PRO A 73 50.45 -18.53 9.40
CA PRO A 73 49.30 -18.14 10.22
C PRO A 73 49.52 -16.76 10.82
N GLN A 74 48.57 -15.86 10.63
CA GLN A 74 48.67 -14.49 11.13
C GLN A 74 47.32 -13.90 11.49
N LYS A 75 47.34 -12.85 12.32
CA LYS A 75 46.12 -12.12 12.67
C LYS A 75 45.65 -11.34 11.45
N LEU A 76 44.33 -11.35 11.24
CA LEU A 76 43.66 -10.58 10.20
C LEU A 76 42.57 -9.73 10.84
N ALA A 77 42.33 -8.56 10.29
CA ALA A 77 41.14 -7.79 10.61
C ALA A 77 40.23 -7.71 9.38
N LEU A 78 38.93 -7.89 9.57
CA LEU A 78 37.91 -7.67 8.56
C LEU A 78 37.17 -6.38 8.89
N MET A 79 37.17 -5.45 7.93
CA MET A 79 36.41 -4.21 8.03
C MET A 79 35.10 -4.36 7.27
N TRP A 80 33.99 -4.09 7.95
CA TRP A 80 32.65 -4.27 7.39
C TRP A 80 31.79 -3.00 7.51
N PRO A 81 31.10 -2.58 6.44
CA PRO A 81 30.36 -1.33 6.40
C PRO A 81 28.91 -1.41 6.89
N ALA A 82 28.70 -2.10 8.01
CA ALA A 82 27.40 -2.22 8.66
C ALA A 82 27.58 -2.74 10.08
N GLU A 83 26.61 -2.48 10.95
CA GLU A 83 26.61 -2.94 12.33
C GLU A 83 26.27 -4.43 12.43
N ILE A 84 27.10 -5.18 13.16
CA ILE A 84 26.81 -6.57 13.55
C ILE A 84 25.69 -6.59 14.58
N ALA A 85 24.61 -7.30 14.24
CA ALA A 85 23.37 -7.32 15.00
C ALA A 85 23.46 -8.09 16.32
N ALA A 86 24.27 -9.15 16.35
CA ALA A 86 24.42 -10.04 17.49
C ALA A 86 25.73 -10.84 17.42
N ALA A 87 26.27 -11.18 18.60
CA ALA A 87 27.38 -12.12 18.73
C ALA A 87 26.91 -13.55 18.41
N THR A 88 27.80 -14.37 17.83
CA THR A 88 27.51 -15.78 17.55
C THR A 88 28.29 -16.74 18.43
N ALA A 89 29.30 -16.24 19.17
CA ALA A 89 30.07 -16.99 20.15
C ALA A 89 29.91 -16.35 21.54
N GLN A 90 30.08 -17.17 22.58
CA GLN A 90 30.03 -16.69 23.96
C GLN A 90 31.29 -15.88 24.32
N GLY A 91 31.11 -14.89 25.19
CA GLY A 91 32.19 -14.07 25.74
C GLY A 91 32.16 -12.63 25.26
N LEU A 92 32.84 -11.77 26.01
CA LEU A 92 33.02 -10.36 25.70
C LEU A 92 34.05 -10.17 24.58
N ALA A 93 33.93 -9.07 23.84
CA ALA A 93 34.96 -8.67 22.89
C ALA A 93 36.31 -8.48 23.60
N ASP A 94 37.40 -8.66 22.85
CA ASP A 94 38.74 -8.28 23.30
C ASP A 94 38.76 -6.79 23.71
N PRO A 95 39.07 -6.45 24.98
CA PRO A 95 39.15 -5.06 25.42
C PRO A 95 40.16 -4.24 24.62
N ALA A 96 41.22 -4.87 24.09
CA ALA A 96 42.20 -4.17 23.25
C ALA A 96 41.59 -3.68 21.94
N LEU A 97 40.64 -4.42 21.36
CA LEU A 97 39.91 -4.01 20.16
C LEU A 97 38.98 -2.82 20.44
N VAL A 98 38.26 -2.86 21.56
CA VAL A 98 37.37 -1.76 21.98
C VAL A 98 38.18 -0.49 22.22
N ASN A 99 39.26 -0.59 23.01
CA ASN A 99 40.15 0.54 23.29
C ASN A 99 40.81 1.09 22.02
N TYR A 100 41.18 0.22 21.08
CA TYR A 100 41.76 0.62 19.80
C TYR A 100 40.78 1.49 18.98
N VAL A 101 39.50 1.11 18.91
CA VAL A 101 38.48 1.87 18.19
C VAL A 101 38.17 3.19 18.91
N GLU A 102 37.99 3.16 20.23
CA GLU A 102 37.61 4.34 21.01
C GLU A 102 38.71 5.41 21.08
N SER A 103 39.97 5.00 21.16
CA SER A 103 41.11 5.92 21.13
C SER A 103 41.28 6.67 19.80
N ARG A 104 40.60 6.23 18.73
CA ARG A 104 40.65 6.81 17.38
C ARG A 104 39.46 7.70 17.07
N GLY A 105 38.68 8.08 18.08
CA GLY A 105 37.55 9.01 17.94
C GLY A 105 36.24 8.34 17.52
N PHE A 106 36.16 7.02 17.68
CA PHE A 106 34.92 6.28 17.48
C PHE A 106 34.23 6.00 18.82
N THR A 107 32.93 5.73 18.76
CA THR A 107 32.12 5.29 19.91
C THR A 107 31.59 3.91 19.59
N SER A 108 31.82 2.95 20.49
CA SER A 108 31.34 1.57 20.33
C SER A 108 29.81 1.50 20.50
N THR A 109 29.11 0.89 19.54
CA THR A 109 27.64 0.67 19.59
C THR A 109 27.29 -0.76 20.02
N GLY A 110 28.18 -1.70 19.70
CA GLY A 110 28.03 -3.11 20.06
C GLY A 110 29.37 -3.82 20.01
N SER A 111 29.56 -4.84 20.83
CA SER A 111 30.78 -5.65 20.82
C SER A 111 30.49 -7.08 21.25
N GLY A 112 31.32 -8.02 20.80
CA GLY A 112 31.21 -9.41 21.22
C GLY A 112 32.17 -10.33 20.48
N ARG A 113 31.80 -11.60 20.39
CA ARG A 113 32.57 -12.64 19.69
C ARG A 113 31.78 -13.33 18.59
N LEU A 114 32.49 -13.73 17.54
CA LEU A 114 32.00 -14.47 16.40
C LEU A 114 32.66 -15.84 16.33
N THR A 115 31.87 -16.82 15.91
CA THR A 115 32.28 -18.21 15.75
C THR A 115 33.07 -18.32 14.46
N LEU A 116 34.33 -18.74 14.57
CA LEU A 116 35.14 -19.03 13.41
C LEU A 116 35.01 -20.52 13.10
N ARG A 117 34.75 -20.84 11.83
CA ARG A 117 34.64 -22.21 11.35
C ARG A 117 35.69 -22.50 10.30
N ALA A 118 36.07 -23.75 10.15
CA ALA A 118 36.97 -24.21 9.10
C ALA A 118 36.36 -25.41 8.38
N ARG A 119 36.62 -25.52 7.09
CA ARG A 119 36.15 -26.64 6.27
C ARG A 119 37.20 -27.09 5.30
N ASN A 120 37.32 -28.40 5.12
CA ASN A 120 38.21 -28.94 4.10
C ASN A 120 37.63 -28.71 2.69
N GLN A 121 38.48 -28.34 1.73
CA GLN A 121 38.11 -28.13 0.33
C GLN A 121 37.45 -29.37 -0.28
N GLY A 122 37.91 -30.59 0.07
CA GLY A 122 37.31 -31.84 -0.41
C GLY A 122 35.88 -32.08 0.09
N GLN A 123 35.45 -31.35 1.11
CA GLN A 123 34.08 -31.40 1.63
C GLN A 123 33.19 -30.28 1.10
N LEU A 124 33.71 -29.37 0.26
CA LEU A 124 32.90 -28.30 -0.35
C LEU A 124 31.81 -28.93 -1.23
N GLY A 125 30.57 -28.49 -1.05
CA GLY A 125 29.40 -29.03 -1.74
C GLY A 125 28.63 -30.11 -0.97
N LEU A 126 29.19 -30.64 0.13
CA LEU A 126 28.44 -31.48 1.05
C LEU A 126 27.51 -30.63 1.94
N LEU A 127 26.38 -31.18 2.36
CA LEU A 127 25.44 -30.51 3.25
C LEU A 127 25.93 -30.39 4.71
N THR A 128 27.02 -31.09 5.04
CA THR A 128 27.65 -31.03 6.37
C THR A 128 28.06 -29.59 6.71
N PRO A 129 27.77 -29.08 7.92
CA PRO A 129 28.29 -27.80 8.38
C PRO A 129 29.83 -27.76 8.40
N ALA A 130 30.40 -26.56 8.42
CA ALA A 130 31.83 -26.38 8.69
C ALA A 130 32.13 -26.62 10.18
N ASP A 131 33.31 -27.15 10.48
CA ASP A 131 33.71 -27.47 11.85
C ASP A 131 34.01 -26.19 12.63
N GLU A 132 33.52 -26.09 13.86
CA GLU A 132 33.79 -24.95 14.73
C GLU A 132 35.22 -25.00 15.25
N LEU A 133 35.94 -23.88 15.12
CA LEU A 133 37.28 -23.76 15.68
C LEU A 133 37.19 -23.41 17.17
N PRO A 134 38.16 -23.85 17.99
CA PRO A 134 38.22 -23.52 19.42
C PRO A 134 38.54 -22.04 19.69
N VAL A 135 38.81 -21.26 18.63
CA VAL A 135 39.06 -19.83 18.70
C VAL A 135 37.90 -19.05 18.11
N SER A 136 37.66 -17.87 18.66
CA SER A 136 36.61 -16.94 18.23
C SER A 136 37.21 -15.63 17.74
N ALA A 137 36.58 -15.02 16.74
CA ALA A 137 36.93 -13.69 16.29
C ALA A 137 36.24 -12.65 17.18
N SER A 138 36.94 -11.59 17.58
CA SER A 138 36.33 -10.50 18.37
C SER A 138 35.84 -9.41 17.43
N TYR A 139 34.69 -8.81 17.70
CA TYR A 139 34.18 -7.70 16.90
C TYR A 139 33.78 -6.51 17.76
N VAL A 140 33.87 -5.33 17.15
CA VAL A 140 33.32 -4.08 17.67
C VAL A 140 32.61 -3.37 16.53
N SER A 141 31.34 -3.06 16.74
CA SER A 141 30.55 -2.12 15.95
C SER A 141 30.70 -0.72 16.52
N PHE A 142 30.81 0.29 15.65
CA PHE A 142 31.14 1.65 16.03
C PHE A 142 30.50 2.68 15.10
N VAL A 143 30.41 3.90 15.64
CA VAL A 143 30.07 5.13 14.92
C VAL A 143 31.13 6.18 15.17
N ARG A 144 31.32 7.09 14.22
CA ARG A 144 32.28 8.19 14.39
C ARG A 144 31.65 9.31 15.23
N ARG A 145 32.32 9.72 16.31
CA ARG A 145 31.77 10.60 17.36
C ARG A 145 31.33 11.97 16.85
N ASP A 146 32.09 12.53 15.90
CA ASP A 146 31.89 13.90 15.40
C ASP A 146 31.46 13.93 13.92
N ALA A 147 30.94 12.82 13.40
CA ALA A 147 30.54 12.74 12.00
C ALA A 147 29.02 12.95 11.84
N PRO A 148 28.57 13.49 10.69
CA PRO A 148 27.15 13.54 10.39
C PRO A 148 26.55 12.14 10.37
N PRO A 149 25.24 11.98 10.63
CA PRO A 149 24.56 10.67 10.59
C PRO A 149 24.76 9.90 9.27
N GLN A 150 25.02 10.63 8.19
CA GLN A 150 25.34 10.10 6.86
C GLN A 150 26.65 9.32 6.80
N ALA A 151 27.54 9.46 7.79
CA ALA A 151 28.78 8.69 7.84
C ALA A 151 28.50 7.18 7.96
N GLY A 152 27.37 6.81 8.58
CA GLY A 152 26.97 5.42 8.74
C GLY A 152 27.61 4.72 9.94
N THR A 153 27.31 3.43 10.08
CA THR A 153 27.85 2.55 11.11
C THR A 153 28.85 1.58 10.52
N GLY A 154 29.75 1.06 11.36
CA GLY A 154 30.77 0.13 10.92
C GLY A 154 31.15 -0.90 11.93
N SER A 155 31.77 -1.98 11.45
CA SER A 155 32.28 -3.03 12.32
C SER A 155 33.70 -3.42 11.94
N LEU A 156 34.53 -3.62 12.96
CA LEU A 156 35.87 -4.16 12.85
C LEU A 156 35.89 -5.52 13.54
N VAL A 157 36.36 -6.54 12.83
CA VAL A 157 36.45 -7.92 13.35
C VAL A 157 37.91 -8.34 13.37
N TRP A 158 38.47 -8.64 14.54
CA TRP A 158 39.78 -9.25 14.68
C TRP A 158 39.68 -10.77 14.67
N ILE A 159 40.30 -11.35 13.67
CA ILE A 159 40.37 -12.79 13.43
C ILE A 159 41.73 -13.28 13.93
N PRO A 160 41.76 -14.19 14.93
CA PRO A 160 43.00 -14.72 15.47
C PRO A 160 43.71 -15.60 14.43
N ALA A 161 45.04 -15.68 14.53
CA ALA A 161 45.83 -16.58 13.70
C ALA A 161 45.42 -18.04 13.98
N THR A 162 45.13 -18.81 12.92
CA THR A 162 44.83 -20.24 13.04
C THR A 162 45.71 -21.07 12.11
N PRO A 163 46.07 -22.31 12.49
CA PRO A 163 46.87 -23.19 11.63
C PRO A 163 46.23 -23.43 10.25
N GLN A 164 44.89 -23.38 10.18
CA GLN A 164 44.11 -23.59 8.97
C GLN A 164 44.27 -22.44 7.96
N MET A 165 44.56 -21.21 8.40
CA MET A 165 44.74 -20.05 7.50
C MET A 165 45.82 -20.27 6.45
N GLY A 166 46.92 -20.91 6.83
CA GLY A 166 48.01 -21.16 5.90
C GLY A 166 47.80 -22.38 5.02
N ASP A 167 46.81 -23.26 5.31
CA ASP A 167 46.64 -24.51 4.56
C ASP A 167 45.73 -24.33 3.35
N PRO A 168 46.22 -24.55 2.12
CA PRO A 168 45.38 -24.43 0.94
C PRO A 168 44.18 -25.40 0.95
N ARG A 169 44.25 -26.51 1.70
CA ARG A 169 43.16 -27.50 1.79
C ARG A 169 42.03 -27.07 2.70
N TRP A 170 42.20 -26.03 3.50
CA TRP A 170 41.19 -25.54 4.42
C TRP A 170 40.64 -24.20 3.95
N VAL A 171 39.36 -23.98 4.20
CA VAL A 171 38.69 -22.73 3.91
C VAL A 171 38.03 -22.28 5.20
N LEU A 172 38.32 -21.04 5.59
CA LEU A 172 37.72 -20.44 6.78
C LEU A 172 36.36 -19.88 6.45
N ASN A 173 35.48 -19.91 7.44
CA ASN A 173 34.12 -19.45 7.34
C ASN A 173 33.77 -18.62 8.58
N LEU A 174 33.27 -17.41 8.34
CA LEU A 174 32.79 -16.50 9.37
C LEU A 174 31.37 -16.08 9.00
N ALA A 175 30.40 -16.47 9.84
CA ALA A 175 29.00 -16.13 9.64
C ALA A 175 28.53 -15.19 10.75
N PHE A 176 27.91 -14.08 10.39
CA PHE A 176 27.44 -13.08 11.35
C PHE A 176 26.20 -12.32 10.82
N PRO A 177 25.25 -11.98 11.71
CA PRO A 177 24.07 -11.21 11.34
C PRO A 177 24.39 -9.71 11.30
N LEU A 178 23.89 -9.00 10.29
CA LEU A 178 24.11 -7.56 10.11
C LEU A 178 22.80 -6.79 10.01
N ARG A 179 22.82 -5.56 10.50
CA ARG A 179 21.72 -4.59 10.39
C ARG A 179 21.98 -3.62 9.25
N GLY A 180 20.91 -3.07 8.69
CA GLY A 180 21.00 -1.96 7.74
C GLY A 180 21.48 -2.30 6.33
N LEU A 181 21.66 -3.57 5.98
CA LEU A 181 21.98 -3.98 4.60
C LEU A 181 20.78 -3.89 3.65
N ILE A 182 19.56 -3.90 4.20
CA ILE A 182 18.33 -3.74 3.44
C ILE A 182 17.84 -2.31 3.61
N THR A 183 17.66 -1.62 2.50
CA THR A 183 17.06 -0.28 2.47
C THR A 183 15.70 -0.34 1.78
N PRO A 184 14.66 0.31 2.32
CA PRO A 184 13.40 0.43 1.61
C PRO A 184 13.61 1.30 0.37
N LYS A 185 13.16 0.81 -0.79
CA LYS A 185 13.17 1.62 -2.01
C LYS A 185 12.08 2.69 -1.85
N PRO A 186 12.39 3.99 -2.02
CA PRO A 186 11.38 5.03 -1.94
C PRO A 186 10.29 4.74 -2.97
N ALA A 187 9.07 4.63 -2.49
CA ALA A 187 7.89 4.35 -3.29
C ALA A 187 6.81 5.38 -2.93
N THR A 188 5.95 5.69 -3.90
CA THR A 188 4.77 6.49 -3.61
C THR A 188 3.78 5.68 -2.78
N TRP A 189 2.91 6.35 -2.01
CA TRP A 189 1.87 5.66 -1.23
C TRP A 189 1.00 4.75 -2.11
N LEU A 190 0.77 5.16 -3.37
CA LEU A 190 0.04 4.37 -4.35
C LEU A 190 0.81 3.09 -4.70
N GLU A 191 2.09 3.19 -4.98
CA GLU A 191 2.92 2.01 -5.26
C GLU A 191 3.00 1.05 -4.09
N ASP A 192 3.14 1.56 -2.86
CA ASP A 192 3.13 0.72 -1.64
C ASP A 192 1.80 -0.02 -1.46
N VAL A 193 0.67 0.63 -1.80
CA VAL A 193 -0.65 0.00 -1.72
C VAL A 193 -0.82 -1.09 -2.77
N PHE A 194 -0.44 -0.83 -4.03
CA PHE A 194 -0.66 -1.73 -5.16
C PHE A 194 0.38 -2.85 -5.27
N TRP A 195 1.66 -2.54 -5.03
CA TRP A 195 2.80 -3.44 -5.28
C TRP A 195 3.48 -3.92 -4.00
N GLY A 196 3.19 -3.30 -2.85
CA GLY A 196 3.84 -3.59 -1.58
C GLY A 196 5.20 -2.91 -1.44
N ARG A 197 5.79 -3.04 -0.25
CA ARG A 197 7.10 -2.46 0.06
C ARG A 197 8.21 -3.14 -0.75
N ARG A 198 8.95 -2.34 -1.52
CA ARG A 198 10.12 -2.77 -2.28
C ARG A 198 11.39 -2.54 -1.46
N ASN A 199 12.32 -3.48 -1.54
CA ASN A 199 13.56 -3.45 -0.77
C ASN A 199 14.77 -3.56 -1.69
N VAL A 200 15.85 -2.90 -1.31
CA VAL A 200 17.15 -2.98 -1.96
C VAL A 200 18.10 -3.62 -0.98
N LEU A 201 18.63 -4.80 -1.34
CA LEU A 201 19.73 -5.43 -0.62
C LEU A 201 21.02 -5.17 -1.39
N ALA A 202 21.98 -4.52 -0.73
CA ALA A 202 23.28 -4.21 -1.31
C ALA A 202 24.38 -4.96 -0.55
N VAL A 203 25.22 -5.69 -1.28
CA VAL A 203 26.39 -6.38 -0.74
C VAL A 203 27.56 -6.11 -1.66
N SER A 204 28.68 -5.68 -1.11
CA SER A 204 29.84 -5.19 -1.85
C SER A 204 31.10 -5.91 -1.43
N TRP A 205 32.17 -5.76 -2.21
CA TRP A 205 33.53 -6.11 -1.82
C TRP A 205 34.52 -5.16 -2.48
N GLY A 206 35.64 -4.85 -1.82
CA GLY A 206 36.69 -3.97 -2.36
C GLY A 206 36.86 -2.68 -1.58
N ASP A 207 37.31 -1.62 -2.26
CA ASP A 207 37.85 -0.43 -1.61
C ASP A 207 36.84 0.42 -0.83
N VAL A 208 37.22 0.85 0.38
CA VAL A 208 36.33 1.40 1.41
C VAL A 208 36.02 2.88 1.16
N GLY A 209 35.07 3.16 0.27
CA GLY A 209 34.59 4.51 -0.03
C GLY A 209 33.67 5.16 1.03
N SER A 210 33.42 4.52 2.19
CA SER A 210 32.49 5.07 3.18
C SER A 210 33.15 6.05 4.16
N ILE A 211 32.50 7.19 4.34
CA ILE A 211 32.93 8.31 5.20
C ILE A 211 33.15 7.88 6.66
N ALA A 212 32.42 6.86 7.16
CA ALA A 212 32.64 6.33 8.51
C ALA A 212 34.01 5.70 8.69
N PHE A 213 34.57 5.06 7.66
CA PHE A 213 35.77 4.21 7.79
C PHE A 213 37.05 4.91 7.38
N TYR A 214 36.95 6.05 6.71
CA TYR A 214 38.09 6.73 6.11
C TYR A 214 39.32 6.85 7.04
N PRO A 215 39.19 7.21 8.34
CA PRO A 215 40.36 7.28 9.23
C PRO A 215 41.04 5.92 9.47
N LEU A 216 40.27 4.86 9.73
CA LEU A 216 40.80 3.51 9.97
C LEU A 216 41.37 2.92 8.68
N TYR A 217 40.69 3.15 7.56
CA TYR A 217 41.16 2.74 6.25
C TYR A 217 42.51 3.41 5.94
N HIS A 218 42.63 4.72 6.14
CA HIS A 218 43.86 5.46 5.83
C HIS A 218 45.04 5.01 6.72
N GLU A 219 44.80 4.65 7.98
CA GLU A 219 45.81 4.06 8.88
C GLU A 219 46.33 2.71 8.35
N HIS A 220 45.42 1.87 7.83
CA HIS A 220 45.72 0.49 7.41
C HIS A 220 45.90 0.30 5.91
N ARG A 221 45.94 1.38 5.12
CA ARG A 221 45.96 1.31 3.65
C ARG A 221 47.08 0.43 3.08
N GLU A 222 48.24 0.40 3.75
CA GLU A 222 49.39 -0.40 3.33
C GLU A 222 49.30 -1.86 3.77
N SER A 223 48.41 -2.17 4.71
CA SER A 223 48.16 -3.50 5.25
C SER A 223 46.94 -4.17 4.59
N ILE A 224 46.30 -3.52 3.61
CA ILE A 224 45.16 -4.11 2.89
C ILE A 224 45.61 -5.31 2.09
N VAL A 225 44.89 -6.42 2.23
CA VAL A 225 45.17 -7.65 1.51
C VAL A 225 44.38 -7.68 0.21
N HIS A 226 45.07 -7.84 -0.91
CA HIS A 226 44.45 -7.94 -2.22
C HIS A 226 43.87 -9.34 -2.48
N LEU A 227 42.86 -9.40 -3.34
CA LEU A 227 42.30 -10.66 -3.81
C LEU A 227 43.30 -11.39 -4.69
N ALA A 228 43.41 -12.71 -4.50
CA ALA A 228 44.16 -13.57 -5.39
C ALA A 228 43.45 -13.64 -6.74
N ARG A 229 44.17 -13.99 -7.81
CA ARG A 229 43.59 -14.22 -9.16
C ARG A 229 42.61 -15.40 -9.23
N GLU A 230 42.46 -16.12 -8.13
CA GLU A 230 41.52 -17.23 -7.99
C GLU A 230 40.06 -16.74 -8.00
N TYR A 231 39.15 -17.66 -8.32
CA TYR A 231 37.74 -17.34 -8.47
C TYR A 231 37.14 -16.85 -7.15
N SER A 232 36.76 -15.57 -7.14
CA SER A 232 36.08 -14.92 -6.02
C SER A 232 34.72 -14.42 -6.46
N ARG A 233 33.73 -14.41 -5.57
CA ARG A 233 32.37 -13.92 -5.89
C ARG A 233 31.61 -13.42 -4.67
N VAL A 234 30.68 -12.52 -4.92
CA VAL A 234 29.61 -12.14 -4.00
C VAL A 234 28.33 -12.83 -4.43
N LEU A 235 27.53 -13.29 -3.49
CA LEU A 235 26.22 -13.87 -3.76
C LEU A 235 25.18 -13.43 -2.74
N VAL A 236 23.94 -13.35 -3.19
CA VAL A 236 22.76 -13.16 -2.36
C VAL A 236 21.85 -14.36 -2.55
N SER A 237 21.43 -14.98 -1.46
CA SER A 237 20.53 -16.12 -1.40
C SER A 237 19.19 -15.69 -0.84
N PHE A 238 18.12 -16.01 -1.55
CA PHE A 238 16.74 -15.76 -1.17
C PHE A 238 16.07 -17.10 -0.84
N PRO A 239 15.79 -17.39 0.44
CA PRO A 239 15.36 -18.72 0.88
C PRO A 239 13.91 -19.10 0.48
N ASP A 240 13.09 -18.13 0.07
CA ASP A 240 11.66 -18.30 -0.26
C ASP A 240 11.39 -17.82 -1.70
N ALA A 241 11.87 -18.59 -2.69
CA ALA A 241 11.77 -18.19 -4.10
C ALA A 241 10.32 -18.16 -4.61
N ASP A 242 9.43 -18.97 -4.05
CA ASP A 242 8.02 -19.06 -4.45
C ASP A 242 7.25 -17.77 -4.16
N HIS A 243 7.74 -16.97 -3.22
CA HIS A 243 7.16 -15.68 -2.83
C HIS A 243 8.06 -14.49 -3.18
N LEU A 244 9.08 -14.71 -4.01
CA LEU A 244 10.07 -13.71 -4.35
C LEU A 244 9.77 -13.07 -5.71
N ARG A 245 9.80 -11.74 -5.74
CA ARG A 245 9.84 -10.96 -6.98
C ARG A 245 11.11 -10.13 -6.99
N ILE A 246 12.04 -10.43 -7.90
CA ILE A 246 13.20 -9.60 -8.20
C ILE A 246 12.85 -8.68 -9.37
N GLU A 247 12.90 -7.37 -9.14
CA GLU A 247 12.60 -6.36 -10.17
C GLU A 247 13.84 -5.99 -10.99
N GLN A 248 14.98 -5.87 -10.33
CA GLN A 248 16.21 -5.38 -10.94
C GLN A 248 17.43 -5.93 -10.19
N ILE A 249 18.49 -6.19 -10.94
CA ILE A 249 19.79 -6.61 -10.43
C ILE A 249 20.85 -5.68 -11.03
N GLU A 250 21.75 -5.18 -10.19
CA GLU A 250 22.89 -4.39 -10.60
C GLU A 250 24.17 -4.98 -9.99
N PRO A 251 25.29 -5.02 -10.73
CA PRO A 251 25.45 -4.67 -12.14
C PRO A 251 24.88 -5.74 -13.09
N ALA A 252 24.79 -5.42 -14.39
CA ALA A 252 24.32 -6.34 -15.42
C ALA A 252 25.19 -7.61 -15.60
N SER A 253 26.42 -7.60 -15.09
CA SER A 253 27.30 -8.78 -15.06
C SER A 253 26.91 -9.82 -14.00
N ALA A 254 26.01 -9.47 -13.07
CA ALA A 254 25.49 -10.42 -12.10
C ALA A 254 24.51 -11.41 -12.73
N THR A 255 24.58 -12.67 -12.31
CA THR A 255 23.73 -13.74 -12.83
C THR A 255 22.74 -14.23 -11.78
N ARG A 256 21.47 -14.34 -12.17
CA ARG A 256 20.39 -14.93 -11.38
C ARG A 256 20.23 -16.42 -11.71
N ARG A 257 20.14 -17.28 -10.70
CA ARG A 257 19.93 -18.73 -10.88
C ARG A 257 19.26 -19.35 -9.65
N GLY A 258 18.36 -20.30 -9.87
CA GLY A 258 17.87 -21.19 -8.81
C GLY A 258 19.02 -21.98 -8.16
N SER A 259 18.98 -22.13 -6.85
CA SER A 259 19.97 -22.89 -6.12
C SER A 259 19.91 -24.36 -6.54
N ARG A 260 21.06 -24.93 -6.88
CA ARG A 260 21.18 -26.37 -7.18
C ARG A 260 21.16 -27.23 -5.92
N LEU A 261 21.49 -26.64 -4.77
CA LEU A 261 21.67 -27.36 -3.49
C LEU A 261 20.41 -27.34 -2.62
N ARG A 262 19.51 -26.37 -2.83
CA ARG A 262 18.28 -26.19 -2.05
C ARG A 262 17.13 -25.85 -2.97
N ALA A 263 16.11 -26.69 -3.01
CA ALA A 263 14.87 -26.38 -3.71
C ALA A 263 14.20 -25.14 -3.09
N GLY A 264 13.51 -24.35 -3.90
CA GLY A 264 12.83 -23.13 -3.44
C GLY A 264 13.77 -21.98 -3.03
N VAL A 265 15.08 -22.06 -3.31
CA VAL A 265 16.04 -20.99 -3.04
C VAL A 265 16.50 -20.38 -4.35
N GLU A 266 16.48 -19.05 -4.43
CA GLU A 266 17.01 -18.30 -5.56
C GLU A 266 18.32 -17.62 -5.18
N THR A 267 19.29 -17.63 -6.09
CA THR A 267 20.61 -17.02 -5.86
C THR A 267 20.94 -16.01 -6.95
N VAL A 268 21.49 -14.87 -6.55
CA VAL A 268 22.05 -13.85 -7.43
C VAL A 268 23.54 -13.78 -7.15
N THR A 269 24.38 -13.93 -8.17
CA THR A 269 25.84 -14.01 -8.00
C THR A 269 26.56 -12.98 -8.87
N LEU A 270 27.53 -12.30 -8.30
CA LEU A 270 28.45 -11.39 -8.98
C LEU A 270 29.88 -11.95 -8.85
N PRO A 271 30.54 -12.37 -9.94
CA PRO A 271 31.96 -12.69 -9.90
C PRO A 271 32.77 -11.43 -9.57
N LEU A 272 33.74 -11.56 -8.67
CA LEU A 272 34.63 -10.48 -8.30
C LEU A 272 35.83 -10.43 -9.26
N ASN A 273 36.09 -9.26 -9.80
CA ASN A 273 37.29 -8.93 -10.53
C ASN A 273 38.44 -8.63 -9.55
N THR A 274 39.64 -9.04 -9.89
CA THR A 274 40.86 -8.86 -9.08
C THR A 274 41.72 -7.71 -9.58
N THR A 275 41.41 -7.20 -10.78
CA THR A 275 42.15 -6.12 -11.46
C THR A 275 41.57 -4.73 -11.21
N ASP A 276 40.28 -4.67 -10.87
CA ASP A 276 39.58 -3.41 -10.65
C ASP A 276 39.70 -2.98 -9.20
N SER A 277 40.21 -1.76 -8.99
CA SER A 277 40.32 -1.14 -7.67
C SER A 277 38.99 -0.55 -7.20
N ALA A 278 38.01 -0.41 -8.09
CA ALA A 278 36.70 0.11 -7.72
C ALA A 278 35.92 -0.86 -6.82
N PRO A 279 35.06 -0.35 -5.91
CA PRO A 279 34.18 -1.18 -5.11
C PRO A 279 33.21 -1.95 -6.02
N GLN A 280 33.17 -3.26 -5.87
CA GLN A 280 32.29 -4.14 -6.65
C GLN A 280 31.06 -4.48 -5.83
N VAL A 281 29.90 -4.03 -6.32
CA VAL A 281 28.68 -3.96 -5.52
C VAL A 281 27.57 -4.72 -6.21
N LEU A 282 27.00 -5.70 -5.53
CA LEU A 282 25.81 -6.42 -5.95
C LEU A 282 24.58 -5.79 -5.27
N LYS A 283 23.73 -5.12 -6.03
CA LYS A 283 22.44 -4.60 -5.57
C LYS A 283 21.32 -5.42 -6.17
N VAL A 284 20.40 -5.87 -5.32
CA VAL A 284 19.22 -6.61 -5.74
C VAL A 284 17.97 -5.91 -5.23
N ASN A 285 17.13 -5.46 -6.17
CA ASN A 285 15.82 -4.88 -5.89
C ASN A 285 14.80 -6.01 -5.85
N TYR A 286 14.20 -6.24 -4.68
CA TYR A 286 13.31 -7.37 -4.47
C TYR A 286 12.11 -7.01 -3.57
N ALA A 287 11.07 -7.83 -3.68
CA ALA A 287 9.91 -7.81 -2.80
C ALA A 287 9.49 -9.25 -2.48
N TYR A 288 9.16 -9.50 -1.22
CA TYR A 288 8.47 -10.73 -0.80
C TYR A 288 6.97 -10.48 -0.76
N TYR A 289 6.19 -11.36 -1.40
CA TYR A 289 4.73 -11.30 -1.37
C TYR A 289 4.16 -12.41 -0.49
N ARG A 290 3.57 -12.05 0.65
CA ARG A 290 2.79 -12.99 1.47
C ARG A 290 1.29 -12.75 1.25
N GLY A 291 0.58 -13.73 0.69
CA GLY A 291 -0.89 -13.74 0.62
C GLY A 291 -1.53 -12.84 -0.45
N VAL A 292 -2.72 -12.30 -0.14
CA VAL A 292 -3.70 -11.60 -1.03
C VAL A 292 -3.16 -10.33 -1.70
N PHE A 293 -1.90 -9.95 -1.48
CA PHE A 293 -1.29 -8.76 -2.08
C PHE A 293 -1.34 -8.76 -3.61
N ALA A 294 -1.24 -9.93 -4.26
CA ALA A 294 -1.39 -10.05 -5.71
C ALA A 294 -2.78 -9.61 -6.23
N TRP A 295 -3.83 -9.69 -5.39
CA TRP A 295 -5.20 -9.34 -5.79
C TRP A 295 -5.56 -7.88 -5.53
N ARG A 296 -4.75 -7.10 -4.83
CA ARG A 296 -5.08 -5.71 -4.48
C ARG A 296 -5.41 -4.82 -5.71
N PRO A 297 -4.64 -4.86 -6.81
CA PRO A 297 -5.00 -4.08 -8.00
C PRO A 297 -6.37 -4.49 -8.55
N VAL A 298 -6.67 -5.79 -8.53
CA VAL A 298 -7.94 -6.35 -8.99
C VAL A 298 -9.08 -5.92 -8.07
N LEU A 299 -8.93 -6.04 -6.76
CA LEU A 299 -9.93 -5.66 -5.76
C LEU A 299 -10.19 -4.15 -5.72
N ILE A 300 -9.15 -3.33 -5.86
CA ILE A 300 -9.30 -1.87 -5.96
C ILE A 300 -10.02 -1.51 -7.25
N SER A 301 -9.69 -2.15 -8.38
CA SER A 301 -10.39 -1.92 -9.65
C SER A 301 -11.87 -2.33 -9.56
N ILE A 302 -12.17 -3.47 -8.92
CA ILE A 302 -13.55 -3.91 -8.66
C ILE A 302 -14.26 -2.92 -7.74
N GLY A 303 -13.62 -2.44 -6.67
CA GLY A 303 -14.19 -1.45 -5.76
C GLY A 303 -14.51 -0.13 -6.45
N LEU A 304 -13.58 0.38 -7.27
CA LEU A 304 -13.80 1.58 -8.08
C LEU A 304 -14.92 1.39 -9.11
N LEU A 305 -15.02 0.21 -9.72
CA LEU A 305 -16.10 -0.14 -10.64
C LEU A 305 -17.47 -0.14 -9.93
N ILE A 306 -17.55 -0.73 -8.74
CA ILE A 306 -18.78 -0.75 -7.92
C ILE A 306 -19.15 0.68 -7.50
N LEU A 307 -18.17 1.47 -7.05
CA LEU A 307 -18.39 2.84 -6.60
C LEU A 307 -18.84 3.77 -7.76
N GLY A 308 -18.23 3.61 -8.94
CA GLY A 308 -18.65 4.31 -10.16
C GLY A 308 -20.09 3.96 -10.55
N ASN A 309 -20.45 2.68 -10.49
CA ASN A 309 -21.81 2.23 -10.81
C ASN A 309 -22.85 2.71 -9.78
N LEU A 310 -22.53 2.73 -8.47
CA LEU A 310 -23.43 3.28 -7.45
C LEU A 310 -23.70 4.77 -7.65
N THR A 311 -22.68 5.52 -8.07
CA THR A 311 -22.81 6.95 -8.36
C THR A 311 -23.75 7.17 -9.56
N GLY A 312 -23.63 6.34 -10.60
CA GLY A 312 -24.56 6.34 -11.73
C GLY A 312 -26.00 5.97 -11.35
N LEU A 313 -26.18 4.99 -10.46
CA LEU A 313 -27.50 4.55 -10.00
C LEU A 313 -28.20 5.62 -9.14
N MET A 314 -27.46 6.32 -8.28
CA MET A 314 -27.97 7.44 -7.47
C MET A 314 -28.49 8.58 -8.36
N MET A 315 -27.80 8.89 -9.46
CA MET A 315 -28.22 9.92 -10.42
C MET A 315 -29.54 9.58 -11.16
N VAL A 316 -29.85 8.29 -11.37
CA VAL A 316 -31.08 7.85 -12.06
C VAL A 316 -32.27 7.71 -11.11
N SER A 317 -32.03 7.53 -9.81
CA SER A 317 -33.08 7.28 -8.80
C SER A 317 -34.10 8.42 -8.62
N GLY A 318 -33.73 9.66 -8.97
CA GLY A 318 -34.66 10.81 -8.91
C GLY A 318 -35.84 10.72 -9.86
N ARG A 319 -35.73 10.00 -10.99
CA ARG A 319 -36.81 9.89 -12.00
C ARG A 319 -37.74 8.69 -11.78
N VAL A 320 -37.32 7.67 -11.04
CA VAL A 320 -38.08 6.43 -10.86
C VAL A 320 -39.11 6.54 -9.72
N THR A 321 -38.85 7.37 -8.71
CA THR A 321 -39.73 7.54 -7.55
C THR A 321 -41.04 8.27 -7.87
N ALA A 322 -41.06 9.17 -8.86
CA ALA A 322 -42.27 9.85 -9.32
C ALA A 322 -43.24 8.91 -10.07
N LEU A 323 -42.70 8.03 -10.93
CA LEU A 323 -43.48 7.04 -11.67
C LEU A 323 -44.08 5.94 -10.79
N LEU A 324 -43.39 5.56 -9.70
CA LEU A 324 -43.89 4.56 -8.73
C LEU A 324 -45.03 5.10 -7.86
N ARG A 325 -44.99 6.37 -7.44
CA ARG A 325 -46.11 7.00 -6.68
C ARG A 325 -47.38 7.15 -7.49
N ALA A 326 -47.28 7.29 -8.81
CA ALA A 326 -48.44 7.39 -9.69
C ALA A 326 -49.22 6.06 -9.82
N ARG A 327 -48.59 4.91 -9.55
CA ARG A 327 -49.18 3.58 -9.83
C ARG A 327 -49.39 2.67 -8.63
N LEU A 328 -48.77 2.92 -7.49
CA LEU A 328 -48.88 2.07 -6.30
C LEU A 328 -49.27 2.89 -5.07
N ARG A 329 -50.50 2.68 -4.57
CA ARG A 329 -50.89 3.14 -3.23
C ARG A 329 -50.55 2.07 -2.19
N VAL A 330 -49.92 2.53 -1.11
CA VAL A 330 -49.59 1.78 0.09
C VAL A 330 -50.43 2.35 1.22
N GLY A 331 -51.41 1.61 1.72
CA GLY A 331 -52.15 2.00 2.92
C GLY A 331 -53.61 1.54 2.95
N ARG A 332 -53.98 0.87 4.05
CA ARG A 332 -55.37 0.69 4.50
C ARG A 332 -55.86 2.02 5.08
N GLY A 333 -56.28 2.93 4.21
CA GLY A 333 -56.97 4.16 4.59
C GLY A 333 -58.35 4.15 3.97
N LYS A 334 -59.39 4.28 4.80
CA LYS A 334 -60.77 4.54 4.37
C LYS A 334 -60.72 5.56 3.23
N ALA A 335 -61.36 5.26 2.10
CA ALA A 335 -61.57 6.24 1.06
C ALA A 335 -62.22 7.44 1.72
N GLY A 336 -61.45 8.52 1.92
CA GLY A 336 -62.01 9.83 2.15
C GLY A 336 -62.83 10.11 0.91
N ALA A 337 -64.12 9.81 0.97
CA ALA A 337 -65.08 10.54 0.18
C ALA A 337 -64.91 11.98 0.66
N GLU A 338 -64.08 12.76 -0.04
CA GLU A 338 -64.28 14.20 -0.06
C GLU A 338 -65.75 14.38 -0.44
N SER A 339 -66.56 14.76 0.53
CA SER A 339 -67.96 15.08 0.34
C SER A 339 -67.99 16.26 -0.62
N SER A 340 -68.27 15.99 -1.91
CA SER A 340 -68.49 17.06 -2.87
C SER A 340 -69.68 17.88 -2.35
N ARG A 341 -69.49 19.19 -2.22
CA ARG A 341 -70.53 20.11 -1.73
C ARG A 341 -71.75 20.13 -2.65
N ILE A 342 -71.54 19.73 -3.91
CA ILE A 342 -72.51 19.63 -4.98
C ILE A 342 -72.78 18.14 -5.23
N THR A 343 -74.01 17.72 -4.95
CA THR A 343 -74.52 16.38 -5.26
C THR A 343 -75.85 16.57 -6.00
N PRO A 344 -76.19 15.74 -7.00
CA PRO A 344 -77.48 15.83 -7.72
C PRO A 344 -78.68 15.88 -6.77
N GLU A 345 -78.60 15.17 -5.66
CA GLU A 345 -79.60 15.13 -4.59
C GLU A 345 -79.83 16.50 -3.93
N ARG A 346 -78.75 17.26 -3.65
CA ARG A 346 -78.84 18.60 -3.03
C ARG A 346 -79.32 19.67 -4.01
N LEU A 347 -78.96 19.55 -5.28
CA LEU A 347 -79.42 20.48 -6.33
C LEU A 347 -80.90 20.25 -6.67
N ALA A 348 -81.42 19.02 -6.51
CA ALA A 348 -82.83 18.72 -6.68
C ALA A 348 -83.74 19.37 -5.59
N GLU A 349 -83.15 19.79 -4.47
CA GLU A 349 -83.87 20.53 -3.42
C GLU A 349 -84.09 22.02 -3.79
N ILE A 350 -83.35 22.55 -4.78
CA ILE A 350 -83.50 23.91 -5.27
C ILE A 350 -84.72 23.98 -6.20
N ARG A 351 -85.76 24.72 -5.81
CA ARG A 351 -86.99 24.89 -6.58
C ARG A 351 -87.02 26.27 -7.26
N PRO A 352 -87.03 26.34 -8.60
CA PRO A 352 -87.17 27.60 -9.33
C PRO A 352 -88.40 28.38 -8.86
N GLY A 353 -88.21 29.67 -8.59
CA GLY A 353 -89.23 30.62 -8.12
C GLY A 353 -89.50 30.62 -6.62
N ALA A 354 -89.01 29.63 -5.86
CA ALA A 354 -89.20 29.53 -4.41
C ALA A 354 -87.89 29.70 -3.63
N THR A 355 -86.79 29.12 -4.10
CA THR A 355 -85.51 29.15 -3.40
C THR A 355 -84.81 30.51 -3.55
N THR A 356 -84.31 31.03 -2.44
CA THR A 356 -83.59 32.33 -2.36
C THR A 356 -82.07 32.17 -2.40
N TYR A 357 -81.34 33.27 -2.61
CA TYR A 357 -79.86 33.25 -2.60
C TYR A 357 -79.28 32.65 -1.31
N GLU A 358 -79.78 33.05 -0.15
CA GLU A 358 -79.27 32.57 1.15
C GLU A 358 -79.52 31.07 1.34
N GLU A 359 -80.64 30.55 0.87
CA GLU A 359 -80.96 29.12 0.91
C GLU A 359 -80.04 28.31 -0.01
N VAL A 360 -79.70 28.82 -1.20
CA VAL A 360 -78.73 28.19 -2.10
C VAL A 360 -77.34 28.13 -1.45
N VAL A 361 -76.91 29.22 -0.80
CA VAL A 361 -75.63 29.27 -0.09
C VAL A 361 -75.61 28.36 1.13
N HIS A 362 -76.74 28.20 1.84
CA HIS A 362 -76.86 27.27 2.95
C HIS A 362 -76.76 25.80 2.51
N LEU A 363 -77.35 25.46 1.35
CA LEU A 363 -77.37 24.08 0.83
C LEU A 363 -76.05 23.66 0.14
N CYS A 364 -75.47 24.56 -0.65
CA CYS A 364 -74.30 24.26 -1.50
C CYS A 364 -72.99 24.88 -1.00
N GLY A 365 -73.04 25.80 -0.03
CA GLY A 365 -71.92 26.65 0.37
C GLY A 365 -71.77 27.92 -0.47
N PRO A 366 -70.72 28.72 -0.25
CA PRO A 366 -70.45 29.91 -1.05
C PRO A 366 -70.13 29.53 -2.50
N PRO A 367 -70.56 30.33 -3.50
CA PRO A 367 -70.28 30.08 -4.92
C PRO A 367 -68.79 30.28 -5.25
N ASP A 368 -68.30 29.56 -6.26
CA ASP A 368 -66.92 29.68 -6.73
C ASP A 368 -66.75 30.92 -7.64
N GLU A 369 -67.74 31.19 -8.48
CA GLU A 369 -67.82 32.43 -9.29
C GLU A 369 -69.24 33.02 -9.22
N GLN A 370 -69.33 34.34 -9.14
CA GLN A 370 -70.60 35.08 -9.17
C GLN A 370 -70.53 36.14 -10.25
N HIS A 371 -71.41 36.04 -11.25
CA HIS A 371 -71.53 37.03 -12.31
C HIS A 371 -72.79 37.87 -12.10
N GLN A 372 -72.68 39.20 -12.17
CA GLN A 372 -73.82 40.11 -12.13
C GLN A 372 -73.91 40.87 -13.46
N ARG A 373 -75.03 40.73 -14.18
CA ARG A 373 -75.26 41.50 -15.42
C ARG A 373 -75.95 42.81 -15.09
N VAL A 374 -75.25 43.93 -15.31
CA VAL A 374 -75.72 45.27 -14.95
C VAL A 374 -76.74 45.83 -15.95
N ALA A 375 -76.73 45.38 -17.21
CA ALA A 375 -77.56 45.94 -18.29
C ALA A 375 -78.99 45.37 -18.40
N ALA A 376 -79.31 44.29 -17.67
CA ALA A 376 -80.63 43.66 -17.69
C ALA A 376 -81.00 43.29 -16.25
N GLY A 377 -81.65 44.23 -15.55
CA GLY A 377 -82.26 44.13 -14.21
C GLY A 377 -81.71 43.04 -13.29
N ALA A 378 -80.88 43.41 -12.29
CA ALA A 378 -80.46 42.61 -11.14
C ALA A 378 -80.31 41.07 -11.31
N ARG A 379 -79.89 40.57 -12.47
CA ARG A 379 -79.66 39.14 -12.69
C ARG A 379 -78.27 38.74 -12.21
N ARG A 380 -78.24 37.65 -11.44
CA ARG A 380 -77.02 37.08 -10.86
C ARG A 380 -76.90 35.63 -11.32
N THR A 381 -75.73 35.22 -11.75
CA THR A 381 -75.44 33.81 -12.07
C THR A 381 -74.40 33.32 -11.08
N LEU A 382 -74.72 32.25 -10.36
CA LEU A 382 -73.81 31.57 -9.44
C LEU A 382 -73.26 30.34 -10.13
N VAL A 383 -71.95 30.18 -10.11
CA VAL A 383 -71.27 29.01 -10.66
C VAL A 383 -70.61 28.24 -9.53
N TYR A 384 -70.94 26.96 -9.45
CA TYR A 384 -70.38 26.02 -8.50
C TYR A 384 -69.63 24.92 -9.25
N ARG A 385 -68.37 24.66 -8.89
CA ARG A 385 -67.51 23.65 -9.51
C ARG A 385 -67.04 22.63 -8.49
N ALA A 386 -67.30 21.36 -8.75
CA ALA A 386 -66.75 20.25 -7.95
C ALA A 386 -66.10 19.21 -8.86
N THR A 387 -64.98 18.64 -8.42
CA THR A 387 -64.32 17.52 -9.12
C THR A 387 -64.31 16.30 -8.20
N GLN A 388 -65.03 15.25 -8.59
CA GLN A 388 -64.97 13.97 -7.91
C GLN A 388 -64.01 13.02 -8.63
N ARG A 389 -63.04 12.47 -7.89
CA ARG A 389 -62.03 11.56 -8.44
C ARG A 389 -62.24 10.17 -7.86
N ARG A 390 -62.68 9.21 -8.68
CA ARG A 390 -62.87 7.81 -8.27
C ARG A 390 -61.79 6.93 -8.90
N PRO A 391 -60.94 6.25 -8.09
CA PRO A 391 -59.99 5.29 -8.64
C PRO A 391 -60.69 3.97 -8.96
N GLU A 392 -60.54 3.47 -10.19
CA GLU A 392 -60.98 2.10 -10.52
C GLU A 392 -59.88 1.10 -10.13
N ARG A 393 -60.21 0.23 -9.16
CA ARG A 393 -59.28 -0.71 -8.56
C ARG A 393 -59.07 -1.91 -9.51
N GLY A 394 -57.82 -2.18 -9.86
CA GLY A 394 -57.40 -3.41 -10.51
C GLY A 394 -57.16 -4.52 -9.48
N LEU A 395 -56.19 -5.39 -9.75
CA LEU A 395 -55.82 -6.47 -8.82
C LEU A 395 -55.26 -5.90 -7.51
N SER A 396 -55.76 -6.42 -6.39
CA SER A 396 -55.23 -6.20 -5.05
C SER A 396 -54.48 -7.44 -4.57
N VAL A 397 -53.22 -7.29 -4.19
CA VAL A 397 -52.43 -8.34 -3.54
C VAL A 397 -51.93 -7.79 -2.21
N GLY A 398 -52.47 -8.30 -1.11
CA GLY A 398 -52.13 -7.85 0.24
C GLY A 398 -52.43 -6.37 0.48
N TRP A 399 -51.40 -5.58 0.78
CA TRP A 399 -51.47 -4.15 1.10
C TRP A 399 -51.31 -3.23 -0.13
N LEU A 400 -51.13 -3.82 -1.32
CA LEU A 400 -50.91 -3.11 -2.59
C LEU A 400 -52.15 -3.22 -3.48
N THR A 401 -52.67 -2.07 -3.90
CA THR A 401 -53.75 -1.99 -4.89
C THR A 401 -53.26 -1.26 -6.13
N THR A 402 -53.37 -1.91 -7.28
CA THR A 402 -53.06 -1.30 -8.58
C THR A 402 -54.26 -0.49 -9.07
N VAL A 403 -54.04 0.74 -9.58
CA VAL A 403 -55.09 1.57 -10.18
C VAL A 403 -55.01 1.43 -11.70
N ARG A 404 -56.10 1.01 -12.35
CA ARG A 404 -56.14 0.84 -13.82
C ARG A 404 -56.33 2.19 -14.53
N HIS A 405 -57.27 2.99 -14.05
CA HIS A 405 -57.47 4.37 -14.47
C HIS A 405 -58.19 5.16 -13.38
N TRP A 406 -58.17 6.49 -13.51
CA TRP A 406 -58.94 7.40 -12.69
C TRP A 406 -60.16 7.87 -13.48
N ASP A 407 -61.34 7.68 -12.90
CA ASP A 407 -62.56 8.32 -13.37
C ASP A 407 -62.68 9.68 -12.70
N ILE A 408 -62.59 10.72 -13.52
CA ILE A 408 -62.71 12.12 -13.10
C ILE A 408 -64.08 12.60 -13.56
N GLU A 409 -64.96 12.88 -12.60
CA GLU A 409 -66.26 13.51 -12.83
C GLU A 409 -66.15 14.99 -12.41
N ARG A 410 -66.32 15.89 -13.37
CA ARG A 410 -66.41 17.33 -13.12
C ARG A 410 -67.88 17.73 -13.16
N TYR A 411 -68.34 18.33 -12.06
CA TYR A 411 -69.67 18.88 -11.88
C TYR A 411 -69.55 20.40 -11.93
N GLU A 412 -70.28 21.02 -12.86
CA GLU A 412 -70.43 22.47 -12.93
C GLU A 412 -71.93 22.78 -12.89
N ALA A 413 -72.37 23.49 -11.85
CA ALA A 413 -73.76 23.90 -11.70
C ALA A 413 -73.84 25.42 -11.85
N GLU A 414 -74.65 25.87 -12.80
CA GLU A 414 -74.96 27.27 -13.04
C GLU A 414 -76.39 27.54 -12.55
N ILE A 415 -76.52 28.46 -11.60
CA ILE A 415 -77.80 28.86 -11.03
C ILE A 415 -78.04 30.32 -11.40
N GLU A 416 -79.05 30.57 -12.22
CA GLU A 416 -79.46 31.94 -12.58
C GLU A 416 -80.51 32.43 -11.59
N LEU A 417 -80.28 33.60 -11.00
CA LEU A 417 -81.21 34.31 -10.14
C LEU A 417 -81.70 35.57 -10.84
N ASP A 418 -83.01 35.83 -10.72
CA ASP A 418 -83.63 37.10 -11.09
C ASP A 418 -83.96 37.86 -9.80
N GLY A 419 -83.18 38.90 -9.49
CA GLY A 419 -83.16 39.50 -8.17
C GLY A 419 -82.59 38.54 -7.11
N ASP A 420 -83.45 38.01 -6.25
CA ASP A 420 -83.08 37.14 -5.12
C ASP A 420 -83.61 35.70 -5.26
N ARG A 421 -84.36 35.39 -6.34
CA ARG A 421 -84.98 34.07 -6.52
C ARG A 421 -84.36 33.31 -7.67
N VAL A 422 -84.17 32.01 -7.47
CA VAL A 422 -83.67 31.10 -8.50
C VAL A 422 -84.66 31.04 -9.65
N ARG A 423 -84.20 31.32 -10.86
CA ARG A 423 -84.98 31.27 -12.09
C ARG A 423 -84.72 29.97 -12.85
N ASP A 424 -83.46 29.57 -12.92
CA ASP A 424 -83.05 28.37 -13.65
C ASP A 424 -81.82 27.73 -12.99
N VAL A 425 -81.71 26.41 -13.14
CA VAL A 425 -80.60 25.60 -12.62
C VAL A 425 -80.15 24.65 -13.72
N VAL A 426 -78.93 24.87 -14.22
CA VAL A 426 -78.31 24.04 -15.25
C VAL A 426 -77.13 23.31 -14.66
N ILE A 427 -77.07 21.99 -14.88
CA ILE A 427 -75.98 21.15 -14.38
C ILE A 427 -75.27 20.53 -15.57
N HIS A 428 -73.97 20.80 -15.66
CA HIS A 428 -73.06 20.19 -16.61
C HIS A 428 -72.22 19.14 -15.89
N VAL A 429 -72.38 17.87 -16.30
CA VAL A 429 -71.57 16.76 -15.80
C VAL A 429 -70.64 16.30 -16.91
N ARG A 430 -69.34 16.49 -16.73
CA ARG A 430 -68.31 16.01 -17.66
C ARG A 430 -67.54 14.87 -17.05
N ARG A 431 -67.65 13.68 -17.65
CA ARG A 431 -66.91 12.48 -17.26
C ARG A 431 -65.69 12.31 -18.16
N SER A 432 -64.53 12.05 -17.57
CA SER A 432 -63.30 11.80 -18.32
C SER A 432 -62.45 10.74 -17.62
N ARG A 433 -61.73 9.94 -18.42
CA ARG A 433 -60.78 8.94 -17.93
C ARG A 433 -59.37 9.49 -18.04
N ALA A 434 -58.59 9.39 -16.97
CA ALA A 434 -57.19 9.82 -16.95
C ALA A 434 -56.28 8.68 -16.47
N SER A 435 -55.09 8.61 -17.07
CA SER A 435 -54.02 7.67 -16.67
C SER A 435 -53.18 8.19 -15.49
N SER A 436 -53.41 9.42 -15.04
CA SER A 436 -52.72 10.10 -13.95
C SER A 436 -53.71 11.00 -13.18
N PRO A 437 -53.50 11.26 -11.87
CA PRO A 437 -54.37 12.12 -11.07
C PRO A 437 -54.18 13.64 -11.27
N ASP A 438 -53.45 14.09 -12.29
CA ASP A 438 -53.16 15.51 -12.52
C ASP A 438 -54.21 16.20 -13.40
#